data_AF-A0A9Q3P7D7-F1
#
_entry.id   AF-A0A9Q3P7D7-F1
#
_cell.length_a   1.000
_cell.length_b   1.000
_cell.length_c   1.000
_cell.angle_alpha   90.00
_cell.angle_beta   90.00
_cell.angle_gamma   90.00
#
_symmetry.space_group_name_H-M   'P 1'
#
loop_
_entity.id
_entity.type
_entity.pdbx_description
1 polymer ?
#
loop_
_entity_poly.entity_id
_entity_poly.type
_entity_poly.pdbx_seq_one_letter_code
_entity_poly.pdbx_strand_id
1 'polypeptide(L)'
;MLNVERPYPPLLIRPSSPASPRAREALESHIKELMKLGVLRMIGHNEEVEVTKPVILTWNNDKSRMVGDFRAFTTYTIPQVSNLHNPCDFDSITQNKIHHFYGCPQRFP
;
A
#
# COMPACT_ATOMS: atom_id res chain seq x y z
N MET A 1 -6.11 13.03 5.59
CA MET A 1 -6.22 14.27 4.78
C MET A 1 -4.84 14.62 4.26
N LEU A 2 -4.70 15.02 3.00
CA LEU A 2 -3.41 15.47 2.44
C LEU A 2 -3.20 16.96 2.77
N ASN A 3 -1.95 17.39 2.93
CA ASN A 3 -1.57 18.79 3.18
C ASN A 3 -1.28 19.58 1.88
N VAL A 4 -1.58 19.01 0.72
CA VAL A 4 -1.33 19.58 -0.60
C VAL A 4 -2.57 19.47 -1.46
N GLU A 5 -2.87 20.54 -2.21
CA GLU A 5 -3.99 20.61 -3.14
C GLU A 5 -3.57 20.24 -4.57
N ARG A 6 -4.55 20.04 -5.44
CA ARG A 6 -4.30 19.77 -6.86
C ARG A 6 -3.77 21.03 -7.57
N PRO A 7 -2.89 20.89 -8.58
CA PRO A 7 -2.34 19.63 -9.09
C PRO A 7 -1.34 19.01 -8.11
N TYR A 8 -1.41 17.68 -7.94
CA TYR A 8 -0.52 16.99 -7.03
C TYR A 8 0.95 17.06 -7.48
N PRO A 9 1.90 17.18 -6.54
CA PRO A 9 3.32 17.25 -6.88
C PRO A 9 3.76 15.99 -7.63
N PRO A 10 4.73 16.09 -8.57
CA PRO A 10 5.23 14.94 -9.34
C PRO A 10 5.70 13.77 -8.46
N LEU A 11 6.13 14.03 -7.23
CA LEU A 11 6.51 12.98 -6.28
C LEU A 11 5.35 12.06 -5.88
N LEU A 12 4.10 12.50 -6.06
CA LEU A 12 2.91 11.68 -5.88
C LEU A 12 2.54 10.87 -7.14
N ILE A 13 3.16 11.15 -8.28
CA ILE A 13 2.94 10.49 -9.58
C ILE A 13 4.24 9.80 -9.97
N ARG A 14 4.48 8.62 -9.41
CA ARG A 14 5.73 7.88 -9.65
C ARG A 14 5.51 6.72 -10.62
N PRO A 15 6.43 6.52 -11.58
CA PRO A 15 6.39 5.32 -12.43
C PRO A 15 6.62 4.07 -11.58
N SER A 16 6.15 2.94 -12.09
CA SER A 16 6.48 1.64 -11.49
C SER A 16 7.97 1.39 -11.54
N SER A 17 8.50 0.76 -10.49
CA SER A 17 9.89 0.32 -10.48
C SER A 17 10.08 -0.82 -11.48
N PRO A 18 11.23 -0.89 -12.18
CA PRO A 18 11.53 -2.02 -13.05
C PRO A 18 11.53 -3.32 -12.23
N ALA A 19 10.92 -4.37 -12.78
CA ALA A 19 10.79 -5.67 -12.13
C ALA A 19 11.52 -6.75 -12.95
N SER A 20 12.23 -7.65 -12.26
CA SER A 20 12.79 -8.85 -12.88
C SER A 20 11.67 -9.82 -13.32
N PRO A 21 11.95 -10.78 -14.23
CA PRO A 21 10.94 -11.76 -14.66
C PRO A 21 10.27 -12.51 -13.49
N ARG A 22 11.07 -13.02 -12.54
CA ARG A 22 10.59 -13.66 -11.30
C ARG A 22 9.73 -12.72 -10.46
N ALA A 23 10.11 -11.45 -10.38
CA ALA A 23 9.33 -10.45 -9.63
C ALA A 23 8.00 -10.15 -10.32
N ARG A 24 7.98 -10.08 -11.66
CA ARG A 24 6.75 -9.86 -12.43
C ARG A 24 5.75 -10.99 -12.25
N GLU A 25 6.19 -12.24 -12.35
CA GLU A 25 5.33 -13.42 -12.13
C GLU A 25 4.72 -13.45 -10.73
N ALA A 26 5.55 -13.19 -9.70
CA ALA A 26 5.07 -13.11 -8.32
C ALA A 26 4.08 -11.94 -8.13
N LEU A 27 4.35 -10.76 -8.70
CA LEU A 27 3.43 -9.61 -8.66
C LEU A 27 2.10 -9.96 -9.31
N GLU A 28 2.10 -10.58 -10.49
CA GLU A 28 0.89 -10.99 -11.19
C GLU A 28 0.05 -11.98 -10.36
N SER A 29 0.70 -12.92 -9.66
CA SER A 29 -0.01 -13.85 -8.76
C SER A 29 -0.67 -13.12 -7.59
N HIS A 30 0.06 -12.22 -6.92
CA HIS A 30 -0.47 -11.43 -5.81
C HIS A 30 -1.63 -10.53 -6.25
N ILE A 31 -1.50 -9.86 -7.41
CA ILE A 31 -2.56 -9.00 -7.96
C ILE A 31 -3.82 -9.82 -8.24
N LYS A 32 -3.70 -10.98 -8.89
CA LYS A 32 -4.84 -11.86 -9.19
C LYS A 32 -5.56 -12.31 -7.92
N GLU A 33 -4.82 -12.69 -6.89
CA GLU A 33 -5.39 -13.10 -5.60
C GLU A 33 -6.14 -11.93 -4.94
N LEU A 34 -5.52 -10.76 -4.86
CA LEU A 34 -6.14 -9.57 -4.26
C LEU A 34 -7.36 -9.08 -5.04
N MET A 35 -7.37 -9.23 -6.37
CA MET A 35 -8.57 -8.98 -7.19
C MET A 35 -9.68 -9.98 -6.89
N LYS A 36 -9.36 -11.27 -6.75
CA LYS A 36 -10.33 -12.32 -6.39
C LYS A 36 -10.95 -12.07 -5.00
N LEU A 37 -10.15 -11.58 -4.05
CA LEU A 37 -10.61 -11.21 -2.71
C LEU A 37 -11.37 -9.87 -2.68
N GLY A 38 -11.46 -9.15 -3.80
CA GLY A 38 -12.13 -7.83 -3.87
C GLY A 38 -11.36 -6.70 -3.17
N VAL A 39 -10.08 -6.90 -2.85
CA VAL A 39 -9.21 -5.90 -2.24
C VAL A 39 -8.71 -4.91 -3.29
N LEU A 40 -8.32 -5.42 -4.47
CA LEU A 40 -7.90 -4.61 -5.61
C LEU A 40 -8.97 -4.65 -6.70
N ARG A 41 -9.05 -3.57 -7.50
CA ARG A 41 -9.79 -3.56 -8.77
C ARG A 41 -8.95 -2.96 -9.87
N MET A 42 -9.29 -3.29 -11.11
CA MET A 42 -8.80 -2.57 -12.27
C MET A 42 -9.44 -1.17 -12.33
N ILE A 43 -8.63 -0.19 -12.71
CA ILE A 43 -9.06 1.15 -13.05
C ILE A 43 -9.58 1.15 -14.49
N GLY A 44 -10.69 1.84 -14.74
CA GLY A 44 -11.29 1.92 -16.08
C GLY A 44 -10.44 2.75 -17.05
N HIS A 45 -10.59 2.53 -18.36
CA HIS A 45 -9.78 3.25 -19.37
C HIS A 45 -9.95 4.78 -19.32
N ASN A 46 -11.12 5.25 -18.92
CA ASN A 46 -11.45 6.69 -18.82
C ASN A 46 -11.37 7.22 -17.39
N GLU A 47 -10.88 6.43 -16.44
CA GLU A 47 -10.76 6.84 -15.05
C GLU A 47 -9.40 7.50 -14.83
N GLU A 48 -9.42 8.75 -14.39
CA GLU A 48 -8.21 9.52 -14.13
C GLU A 48 -7.52 9.02 -12.85
N VAL A 49 -6.22 8.73 -12.96
CA VAL A 49 -5.38 8.33 -11.83
C VAL A 49 -4.48 9.49 -11.46
N GLU A 50 -4.88 10.26 -10.46
CA GLU A 50 -4.15 11.45 -10.01
C GLU A 50 -2.91 11.12 -9.15
N VAL A 51 -2.86 9.91 -8.57
CA VAL A 51 -1.80 9.48 -7.66
C VAL A 51 -1.40 8.05 -7.98
N THR A 52 -0.10 7.83 -8.20
CA THR A 52 0.48 6.50 -8.43
C THR A 52 1.58 6.22 -7.43
N LYS A 53 1.65 4.97 -6.96
CA LYS A 53 2.69 4.52 -6.04
C LYS A 53 3.39 3.29 -6.62
N PRO A 54 4.73 3.26 -6.60
CA PRO A 54 5.43 2.06 -6.98
C PRO A 54 5.15 0.97 -5.95
N VAL A 55 5.07 -0.25 -6.45
CA VAL A 55 4.95 -1.47 -5.65
C VAL A 55 6.24 -2.24 -5.79
N ILE A 56 6.74 -2.76 -4.68
CA ILE A 56 8.00 -3.49 -4.58
C ILE A 56 7.69 -4.89 -4.03
N LEU A 57 8.44 -5.89 -4.48
CA LEU A 57 8.42 -7.22 -3.87
C LEU A 57 9.57 -7.39 -2.89
N THR A 58 9.26 -7.97 -1.74
CA THR A 58 10.24 -8.49 -0.79
C THR A 58 10.12 -10.01 -0.70
N TRP A 59 11.24 -10.69 -0.48
CA TRP A 59 11.33 -12.15 -0.40
C TRP A 59 11.82 -12.56 0.99
N ASN A 60 11.16 -13.54 1.58
CA ASN A 60 11.56 -14.16 2.84
C ASN A 60 11.12 -15.63 2.86
N ASN A 61 12.05 -16.56 3.14
CA ASN A 61 11.80 -18.01 3.16
C ASN A 61 11.02 -18.49 1.92
N ASP A 62 11.50 -18.11 0.73
CA ASP A 62 10.89 -18.37 -0.59
C ASP A 62 9.47 -17.83 -0.81
N LYS A 63 8.93 -17.10 0.15
CA LYS A 63 7.64 -16.41 0.04
C LYS A 63 7.87 -14.96 -0.32
N SER A 64 7.15 -14.49 -1.34
CA SER A 64 7.15 -13.08 -1.73
C SER A 64 6.01 -12.32 -1.05
N ARG A 65 6.22 -11.04 -0.79
CA ARG A 65 5.21 -10.11 -0.28
C ARG A 65 5.22 -8.83 -1.11
N MET A 66 4.03 -8.34 -1.42
CA MET A 66 3.82 -7.07 -2.11
C MET A 66 3.83 -5.91 -1.11
N VAL A 67 4.64 -4.88 -1.36
CA VAL A 67 4.81 -3.72 -0.48
C VAL A 67 4.67 -2.44 -1.29
N GLY A 68 3.75 -1.56 -0.93
CA GLY A 68 3.64 -0.24 -1.54
C GLY A 68 4.70 0.73 -1.02
N ASP A 69 5.33 1.51 -1.90
CA ASP A 69 6.23 2.61 -1.51
C ASP A 69 5.43 3.89 -1.23
N PHE A 70 5.03 4.03 0.03
CA PHE A 70 4.26 5.16 0.53
C PHE A 70 5.11 6.33 1.03
N ARG A 71 6.45 6.29 0.94
CA ARG A 71 7.31 7.33 1.55
C ARG A 71 6.93 8.75 1.11
N ALA A 72 6.78 8.93 -0.20
CA ALA A 72 6.33 10.19 -0.78
C ALA A 72 4.92 10.58 -0.32
N PHE A 73 4.03 9.62 -0.16
CA PHE A 73 2.66 9.87 0.28
C PHE A 73 2.62 10.33 1.74
N THR A 74 3.42 9.70 2.60
CA THR A 74 3.53 10.06 4.01
C THR A 74 3.99 11.50 4.21
N THR A 75 4.90 12.02 3.36
CA THR A 75 5.34 13.43 3.40
C THR A 75 4.18 14.42 3.26
N TYR A 76 3.13 14.05 2.51
CA TYR A 76 1.98 14.91 2.28
C TYR A 76 0.76 14.51 3.12
N THR A 77 0.87 13.53 4.01
CA THR A 77 -0.24 13.08 4.84
C THR A 77 -0.19 13.79 6.17
N ILE A 78 -1.30 14.42 6.56
CA ILE A 78 -1.44 14.98 7.91
C ILE A 78 -1.60 13.80 8.88
N PRO A 79 -0.67 13.58 9.83
CA PRO A 79 -0.76 12.47 10.76
C PRO A 79 -2.00 12.62 11.64
N GLN A 80 -2.79 11.55 11.71
CA GLN A 80 -3.89 11.43 12.65
C GLN A 80 -3.35 10.70 13.87
N VAL A 81 -3.02 11.43 14.93
CA VAL A 81 -2.72 10.84 16.24
C VAL A 81 -4.07 10.54 16.90
N SER A 82 -4.56 9.31 16.76
CA SER A 82 -5.58 8.81 17.67
C SER A 82 -4.89 8.54 19.01
N ASN A 83 -5.38 9.14 20.09
CA ASN A 83 -4.96 8.83 21.45
C ASN A 83 -5.42 7.40 21.80
N LEU A 84 -4.73 6.36 21.31
CA LEU A 84 -4.95 4.99 21.76
C LEU A 84 -4.36 4.86 23.17
N HIS A 85 -5.24 4.77 24.17
CA HIS A 85 -4.85 4.55 25.56
C HIS A 85 -4.38 3.11 25.83
N ASN A 86 -4.48 2.18 24.86
CA ASN A 86 -3.96 0.83 24.99
C ASN A 86 -3.37 0.33 23.66
N PRO A 87 -2.16 -0.27 23.67
CA PRO A 87 -1.52 -0.81 22.47
C PRO A 87 -2.19 -2.08 21.90
N CYS A 88 -3.24 -2.59 22.55
CA CYS A 88 -3.92 -3.84 22.18
C CYS A 88 -5.33 -3.65 21.61
N ASP A 89 -5.90 -2.45 21.66
CA ASP A 89 -7.22 -2.16 21.08
C ASP A 89 -7.07 -1.86 19.60
N PHE A 90 -6.76 -2.90 18.82
CA PHE A 90 -6.66 -2.85 17.37
C PHE A 90 -8.08 -2.86 16.75
N ASP A 91 -8.88 -1.85 17.08
CA ASP A 91 -10.12 -1.60 16.35
C ASP A 91 -9.76 -1.04 14.97
N SER A 92 -10.27 -1.73 13.96
CA SER A 92 -10.13 -1.42 12.54
C SER A 92 -10.34 0.08 12.26
N ILE A 93 -9.24 0.85 12.22
CA ILE A 93 -9.29 2.23 11.74
C ILE A 93 -9.42 2.14 10.23
N THR A 94 -10.66 2.33 9.79
CA THR A 94 -11.08 2.37 8.40
C THR A 94 -10.53 3.63 7.75
N GLN A 95 -9.27 3.60 7.30
CA GLN A 95 -8.85 4.49 6.22
C GLN A 95 -9.26 3.79 4.92
N ASN A 96 -10.46 4.12 4.45
CA ASN A 96 -11.01 3.80 3.12
C ASN A 96 -10.20 2.76 2.32
N LYS A 97 -10.55 1.48 2.53
CA LYS A 97 -10.23 0.33 1.66
C LYS A 97 -8.76 -0.06 1.45
N ILE A 98 -7.87 0.15 2.41
CA ILE A 98 -6.65 -0.68 2.51
C ILE A 98 -6.46 -1.11 3.97
N HIS A 99 -6.74 -2.38 4.26
CA HIS A 99 -6.42 -2.97 5.56
C HIS A 99 -4.89 -3.10 5.69
N HIS A 100 -4.25 -2.14 6.35
CA HIS A 100 -2.88 -2.29 6.82
C HIS A 100 -2.88 -3.25 8.01
N PHE A 101 -2.54 -4.52 7.76
CA PHE A 101 -2.17 -5.44 8.83
C PHE A 101 -0.77 -5.08 9.35
N TYR A 102 -0.69 -4.18 10.32
CA TYR A 102 0.48 -4.17 11.20
C TYR A 102 0.32 -5.34 12.15
N GLY A 103 0.84 -6.50 11.76
CA GLY A 103 1.00 -7.62 12.68
C GLY A 103 1.85 -7.15 13.84
N CYS A 104 1.29 -7.18 15.05
CA CYS A 104 2.06 -7.07 16.28
C CYS A 104 3.23 -8.05 16.18
N PRO A 105 4.50 -7.61 16.33
CA PRO A 105 5.60 -8.54 16.36
C PRO A 105 5.41 -9.42 17.59
N GLN A 106 4.93 -10.65 17.39
CA GLN A 106 5.03 -11.67 18.42
C GLN A 106 6.53 -11.84 18.69
N ARG A 107 6.99 -11.35 19.84
CA ARG A 107 8.24 -11.81 20.45
C ARG A 107 8.04 -13.31 20.65
N PHE A 108 8.66 -14.13 19.81
CA PHE A 108 9.10 -15.46 20.23
C PHE A 108 10.14 -15.23 21.34
N PRO A 109 10.04 -15.90 22.51
CA PRO A 109 9.83 -17.33 22.67
C PRO A 109 8.44 -17.75 23.19
#